data_AF-F9Q577-F1
#
_entry.id   AF-F9Q577-F1
#
_cell.length_a   1.000
_cell.length_b   1.000
_cell.length_c   1.000
_cell.angle_alpha   90.00
_cell.angle_beta   90.00
_cell.angle_gamma   90.00
#
_symmetry.space_group_name_H-M   'P 1'
#
loop_
_entity.id
_entity.type
_entity.pdbx_description
1 polymer ?
#
loop_
_entity_poly.entity_id
_entity_poly.type
_entity_poly.pdbx_seq_one_letter_code
_entity_poly.pdbx_strand_id
1 'polypeptide(L)'
;MKPEFLESAEFYNRRYHNFSSRVILPMSLLLVFLLGFAVFAEKEMSLSTRATVEPSRIIVNIQSTSNQRIVGNYLEENKLVKQGDLLVQYQQGAEAVQVEAYASQLEMLKDQKSS
;
A
#
# COMPACT_ATOMS: atom_id res chain seq x y z
N MET A 1 -20.97 -78.56 11.90
CA MET A 1 -20.03 -77.45 12.18
C MET A 1 -19.00 -77.99 13.17
N LYS A 2 -17.69 -77.81 12.91
CA LYS A 2 -16.65 -78.37 13.78
C LYS A 2 -16.47 -77.45 15.01
N PRO A 3 -16.47 -77.97 16.24
CA PRO A 3 -16.47 -77.17 17.47
C PRO A 3 -15.23 -76.27 17.63
N GLU A 4 -14.10 -76.65 17.03
CA GLU A 4 -12.85 -75.86 17.08
C GLU A 4 -12.96 -74.47 16.43
N PHE A 5 -13.84 -74.29 15.44
CA PHE A 5 -14.07 -72.98 14.84
C PHE A 5 -14.81 -72.02 15.78
N LEU A 6 -15.66 -72.54 16.66
CA LEU A 6 -16.39 -71.73 17.63
C LEU A 6 -15.45 -71.25 18.74
N GLU A 7 -14.56 -72.13 19.20
CA GLU A 7 -13.55 -71.81 20.22
C GLU A 7 -12.56 -70.74 19.74
N SER A 8 -12.13 -70.84 18.47
CA SER A 8 -11.26 -69.83 17.86
C SER A 8 -11.93 -68.45 17.70
N ALA A 9 -13.22 -68.42 17.33
CA ALA A 9 -13.97 -67.18 17.18
C ALA A 9 -14.23 -66.50 18.54
N GLU A 10 -14.49 -67.28 19.59
CA GLU A 10 -14.65 -66.78 20.95
C GLU A 10 -13.32 -66.24 21.54
N PHE A 11 -12.20 -66.88 21.24
CA PHE A 11 -10.87 -66.40 21.65
C PHE A 11 -10.53 -65.04 21.02
N TYR A 12 -10.85 -64.86 19.73
CA TYR A 12 -10.71 -63.59 19.03
C TYR A 12 -11.60 -62.52 19.64
N ASN A 13 -12.86 -62.84 19.94
CA ASN A 13 -13.80 -61.90 20.53
C ASN A 13 -13.33 -61.46 21.93
N ARG A 14 -12.94 -62.41 22.81
CA ARG A 14 -12.47 -62.10 24.18
C ARG A 14 -11.15 -61.32 24.24
N ARG A 15 -10.23 -61.52 23.29
CA ARG A 15 -8.92 -60.84 23.24
C ARG A 15 -8.98 -59.47 22.55
N TYR A 16 -9.84 -59.31 21.54
CA TYR A 16 -9.87 -58.14 20.66
C TYR A 16 -11.18 -57.33 20.71
N HIS A 17 -12.12 -57.64 21.61
CA HIS A 17 -13.35 -56.85 21.78
C HIS A 17 -13.07 -55.34 21.97
N ASN A 18 -11.99 -55.01 22.68
CA ASN A 18 -11.55 -53.62 22.89
C ASN A 18 -10.45 -53.17 21.92
N PHE A 19 -9.97 -54.03 21.02
CA PHE A 19 -8.90 -53.68 20.07
C PHE A 19 -9.39 -52.69 19.03
N SER A 20 -10.59 -52.93 18.49
CA SER A 20 -11.25 -51.99 17.60
C SER A 20 -11.46 -50.65 18.30
N SER A 21 -11.94 -50.63 19.54
CA SER A 21 -12.10 -49.38 20.30
C SER A 21 -10.76 -48.67 20.55
N ARG A 22 -9.71 -49.41 20.93
CA ARG A 22 -8.37 -48.86 21.21
C ARG A 22 -7.69 -48.25 19.99
N VAL A 23 -8.10 -48.63 18.78
CA VAL A 23 -7.56 -48.09 17.51
C VAL A 23 -8.51 -47.06 16.89
N ILE A 24 -9.81 -47.36 16.85
CA ILE A 24 -10.82 -46.49 16.21
C ILE A 24 -10.97 -45.18 16.99
N LEU A 25 -10.96 -45.22 18.33
CA LEU A 25 -11.15 -44.03 19.14
C LEU A 25 -10.02 -42.99 19.02
N PRO A 26 -8.72 -43.33 19.11
CA PRO A 26 -7.67 -42.36 18.87
C PRO A 26 -7.63 -41.91 17.39
N MET A 27 -7.95 -42.79 16.44
CA MET A 27 -7.98 -42.42 15.02
C MET A 27 -9.13 -41.46 14.69
N SER A 28 -10.31 -41.65 15.27
CA SER A 28 -11.44 -40.73 15.08
C SER A 28 -11.18 -39.37 15.72
N LEU A 29 -10.59 -39.34 16.92
CA LEU A 29 -10.15 -38.10 17.57
C LEU A 29 -9.12 -37.35 16.72
N LEU A 30 -8.13 -38.06 16.18
CA LEU A 30 -7.12 -37.48 15.29
C LEU A 30 -7.76 -36.94 14.01
N LEU A 31 -8.70 -37.67 13.42
CA LEU A 31 -9.40 -37.24 12.21
C LEU A 31 -10.23 -35.97 12.47
N VAL A 32 -10.98 -35.91 13.57
CA VAL A 32 -11.73 -34.70 13.96
C VAL A 32 -10.78 -33.53 14.22
N PHE A 33 -9.66 -33.79 14.90
CA PHE A 33 -8.63 -32.77 15.14
C PHE A 33 -8.05 -32.24 13.82
N LEU A 34 -7.70 -33.11 12.86
CA LEU A 34 -7.18 -32.70 11.56
C LEU A 34 -8.20 -31.92 10.74
N LEU A 35 -9.48 -32.34 10.74
CA LEU A 35 -10.53 -31.61 10.03
C LEU A 35 -10.80 -30.24 10.67
N GLY A 36 -10.85 -30.17 12.00
CA GLY A 36 -10.96 -28.90 12.72
C GLY A 36 -9.77 -28.00 12.41
N PHE A 37 -8.55 -28.52 12.58
CA PHE A 37 -7.33 -27.78 12.28
C PHE A 37 -7.26 -27.37 10.81
N ALA A 38 -7.73 -28.16 9.85
CA ALA A 38 -7.71 -27.77 8.44
C ALA A 38 -8.61 -26.56 8.12
N VAL A 39 -9.71 -26.39 8.86
CA VAL A 39 -10.63 -25.25 8.71
C VAL A 39 -10.15 -24.03 9.51
N PHE A 40 -9.62 -24.25 10.71
CA PHE A 40 -9.11 -23.18 11.59
C PHE A 40 -7.66 -22.79 11.32
N ALA A 41 -6.90 -23.62 10.61
CA ALA A 41 -5.58 -23.26 10.11
C ALA A 41 -5.80 -22.25 9.00
N GLU A 42 -5.87 -20.99 9.40
CA GLU A 42 -5.58 -19.86 8.55
C GLU A 42 -4.17 -20.12 8.01
N LYS A 43 -4.10 -20.67 6.79
CA LYS A 43 -2.88 -20.61 6.00
C LYS A 43 -2.62 -19.13 5.88
N GLU A 44 -1.70 -18.61 6.68
CA GLU A 44 -1.12 -17.30 6.47
C GLU A 44 -0.42 -17.38 5.11
N MET A 45 -1.22 -17.20 4.05
CA MET A 45 -0.73 -16.80 2.77
C MET A 45 -0.37 -15.34 2.99
N SER A 46 0.78 -15.16 3.66
CA SER A 46 1.62 -13.99 3.55
C SER A 46 1.94 -13.88 2.06
N LEU A 47 0.97 -13.38 1.30
CA LEU A 47 1.23 -12.73 0.05
C LEU A 47 2.00 -11.49 0.49
N SER A 48 3.32 -11.68 0.62
CA SER A 48 4.31 -10.63 0.64
C SER A 48 4.19 -9.94 -0.71
N THR A 49 3.12 -9.18 -0.89
CA THR A 49 3.02 -8.19 -1.94
C THR A 49 4.16 -7.25 -1.63
N ARG A 50 5.25 -7.37 -2.38
CA ARG A 50 6.26 -6.33 -2.46
C ARG A 50 5.55 -5.14 -3.11
N ALA A 51 4.75 -4.45 -2.32
CA ALA A 51 4.29 -3.13 -2.61
C ALA A 51 5.52 -2.26 -2.43
N THR A 52 6.24 -2.03 -3.52
CA THR A 52 7.14 -0.90 -3.58
C THR A 52 6.29 0.31 -3.22
N VAL A 53 6.64 0.98 -2.14
CA VAL A 53 6.05 2.27 -1.78
C VAL A 53 6.56 3.27 -2.82
N GLU A 54 6.00 3.20 -4.02
CA GLU A 54 6.15 4.27 -4.99
C GLU A 54 5.30 5.43 -4.50
N PRO A 55 5.85 6.64 -4.44
CA PRO A 55 5.08 7.82 -4.09
C PRO A 55 3.91 7.94 -5.07
N SER A 56 2.68 7.95 -4.54
CA SER A 56 1.41 7.94 -5.31
C SER A 56 1.25 9.11 -6.27
N ARG A 57 2.14 10.10 -6.18
CA ARG A 57 2.32 11.14 -7.18
C ARG A 57 3.80 11.37 -7.35
N ILE A 58 4.26 11.32 -8.60
CA ILE A 58 5.46 12.05 -9.01
C ILE A 58 5.23 13.47 -8.52
N ILE A 59 5.99 13.82 -7.48
CA ILE A 59 5.96 15.12 -6.83
C ILE A 59 6.26 16.13 -7.94
N VAL A 60 5.27 16.95 -8.26
CA VAL A 60 5.23 17.87 -9.40
C VAL A 60 6.61 18.47 -9.67
N ASN A 61 7.14 18.27 -10.89
CA ASN A 61 8.38 18.92 -11.29
C ASN A 61 8.09 20.39 -11.55
N ILE A 62 8.49 21.26 -10.62
CA ILE A 62 8.30 22.71 -10.75
C ILE A 62 9.36 23.22 -11.72
N GLN A 63 8.93 23.59 -12.92
CA GLN A 63 9.78 24.19 -13.94
C GLN A 63 9.57 25.70 -13.97
N SER A 64 10.67 26.44 -14.07
CA SER A 64 10.61 27.88 -14.31
C SER A 64 10.38 28.14 -15.80
N THR A 65 9.53 29.12 -16.11
CA THR A 65 9.37 29.65 -17.47
C THR A 65 10.36 30.76 -17.80
N SER A 66 11.13 31.25 -16.83
CA SER A 66 12.12 32.33 -17.02
C SER A 66 13.53 31.78 -17.20
N ASN A 67 14.23 32.32 -18.20
CA ASN A 67 15.65 32.06 -18.48
C ASN A 67 16.60 33.11 -17.86
N GLN A 68 16.06 34.02 -17.05
CA GLN A 68 16.83 35.08 -16.41
C GLN A 68 17.74 34.53 -15.29
N ARG A 69 18.71 35.33 -14.87
CA ARG A 69 19.61 34.95 -13.78
C ARG A 69 18.84 34.86 -12.46
N ILE A 70 19.05 33.79 -11.71
CA ILE A 70 18.50 33.63 -10.34
C ILE A 70 19.25 34.56 -9.38
N VAL A 71 18.51 35.39 -8.64
CA VAL A 71 19.03 36.32 -7.61
C VAL A 71 18.67 35.89 -6.19
N GLY A 72 17.59 35.12 -6.02
CA GLY A 72 17.18 34.56 -4.73
C GLY A 72 16.74 33.11 -4.90
N ASN A 73 17.26 32.22 -4.04
CA ASN A 73 16.85 30.82 -3.98
C ASN A 73 16.36 30.49 -2.56
N TYR A 74 15.10 30.11 -2.44
CA TYR A 74 14.43 29.76 -1.18
C TYR A 74 14.04 28.27 -1.13
N LEU A 75 14.54 27.48 -2.09
CA LEU A 75 14.42 26.02 -2.13
C LEU A 75 15.41 25.39 -1.16
N GLU A 76 14.89 24.52 -0.30
CA GLU A 76 15.68 23.71 0.62
C GLU A 76 15.25 22.26 0.48
N GLU A 77 16.21 21.34 0.67
CA GLU A 77 15.92 19.91 0.61
C GLU A 77 14.90 19.51 1.68
N ASN A 78 13.96 18.65 1.30
CA ASN A 78 12.91 18.13 2.18
C ASN A 78 11.95 19.19 2.76
N LYS A 79 11.94 20.42 2.22
CA LYS A 79 11.00 21.47 2.62
C LYS A 79 9.64 21.26 1.98
N LEU A 80 8.58 21.32 2.80
CA LEU A 80 7.19 21.32 2.33
C LEU A 80 6.86 22.70 1.72
N VAL A 81 6.45 22.71 0.46
CA VAL A 81 6.05 23.91 -0.28
C VAL A 81 4.57 23.85 -0.65
N LYS A 82 3.89 24.99 -0.61
CA LYS A 82 2.48 25.13 -0.99
C LYS A 82 2.36 25.93 -2.29
N GLN A 83 1.23 25.80 -2.96
CA GLN A 83 0.93 26.62 -4.14
C GLN A 83 0.90 28.10 -3.75
N GLY A 84 1.68 28.92 -4.45
CA GLY A 84 1.81 30.36 -4.20
C GLY A 84 3.07 30.76 -3.43
N ASP A 85 3.85 29.81 -2.91
CA ASP A 85 5.10 30.13 -2.21
C ASP A 85 6.18 30.64 -3.18
N LEU A 86 6.93 31.66 -2.77
CA LEU A 86 8.08 32.15 -3.53
C LEU A 86 9.27 31.19 -3.34
N LEU A 87 9.60 30.47 -4.41
CA LEU A 87 10.68 29.47 -4.39
C LEU A 87 11.99 30.04 -4.95
N VAL A 88 11.90 30.80 -6.05
CA VAL A 88 13.05 31.35 -6.74
C VAL A 88 12.70 32.75 -7.22
N GLN A 89 13.63 33.69 -7.07
CA GLN A 89 13.52 35.06 -7.56
C GLN A 89 14.52 35.27 -8.69
N TYR A 90 14.03 35.79 -9.81
CA TYR A 90 14.82 36.10 -11.00
C TYR A 90 15.18 37.58 -11.02
N GLN A 91 16.32 37.90 -11.63
CA GLN A 91 16.74 39.28 -11.86
C GLN A 91 15.73 39.94 -12.79
N GLN A 92 14.97 40.91 -12.28
CA GLN A 92 14.08 41.75 -13.08
C GLN A 92 14.93 42.55 -14.07
N GLY A 93 15.08 42.03 -15.29
CA GLY A 93 15.70 42.71 -16.42
C GLY A 93 14.69 43.62 -17.11
N ALA A 94 14.68 43.58 -18.45
CA ALA A 94 13.76 44.36 -19.29
C ALA A 94 12.26 44.18 -18.98
N GLU A 95 11.86 43.20 -18.16
CA GLU A 95 10.48 43.00 -17.72
C GLU A 95 9.99 44.06 -16.73
N ALA A 96 10.82 44.56 -15.81
CA ALA A 96 10.40 45.64 -14.89
C ALA A 96 10.15 46.94 -15.64
N VAL A 97 11.02 47.26 -16.60
CA VAL A 97 10.87 48.44 -17.48
C VAL A 97 9.63 48.31 -18.36
N GLN A 98 9.32 47.10 -18.84
CA GLN A 98 8.09 46.86 -19.61
C GLN A 98 6.84 46.97 -18.72
N VAL A 99 6.85 46.44 -17.50
CA VAL A 99 5.72 46.56 -16.56
C VAL A 99 5.42 48.03 -16.23
N GLU A 100 6.46 48.83 -16.02
CA GLU A 100 6.32 50.27 -15.78
C GLU A 100 5.77 51.00 -17.01
N ALA A 101 6.30 50.71 -18.20
CA ALA A 101 5.79 51.26 -19.45
C ALA A 101 4.33 50.84 -19.74
N TYR A 102 3.96 49.59 -19.45
CA TYR A 102 2.58 49.11 -19.57
C TYR A 102 1.65 49.77 -18.53
N ALA A 103 2.13 50.00 -17.31
CA ALA A 103 1.36 50.71 -16.28
C ALA A 103 1.09 52.16 -16.70
N SER A 104 2.10 52.87 -17.20
CA SER A 104 1.93 54.24 -17.73
C SER A 104 1.00 54.29 -18.94
N GLN A 105 1.06 53.30 -19.84
CA GLN A 105 0.11 53.21 -20.97
C GLN A 105 -1.33 52.97 -20.50
N LEU A 106 -1.52 52.11 -19.51
CA LEU A 106 -2.85 51.85 -18.93
C LEU A 106 -3.41 53.08 -18.22
N GLU A 107 -2.57 53.86 -17.53
CA GLU A 107 -2.96 55.11 -16.89
C GLU A 107 -3.38 56.15 -17.93
N MET A 108 -2.57 56.36 -18.97
CA MET A 108 -2.94 57.24 -20.09
C MET A 108 -4.26 56.84 -20.78
N LEU A 109 -4.51 55.53 -20.92
CA LEU A 109 -5.76 55.02 -21.51
C LEU A 109 -6.97 55.20 -20.58
N LYS A 110 -6.77 55.10 -19.26
CA LYS A 110 -7.83 55.39 -18.28
C LYS A 110 -8.19 56.86 -18.29
N ASP A 111 -7.18 57.73 -18.30
CA ASP A 111 -7.37 59.18 -18.35
C ASP A 111 -8.10 59.59 -19.63
N GLN A 112 -7.73 59.03 -20.79
CA GLN A 112 -8.44 59.25 -22.06
C GLN A 112 -9.89 58.78 -22.03
N LYS A 113 -10.22 57.73 -21.28
CA LYS A 113 -11.60 57.20 -21.18
C LYS A 113 -12.46 57.96 -20.16
N SER A 114 -11.82 58.66 -19.21
CA SER A 114 -12.50 59.46 -18.19
C SER A 114 -12.79 60.90 -18.61
N SER A 115 -12.26 61.33 -19.76
CA SER A 115 -12.47 62.64 -20.37
C SER A 115 -13.52 62.57 -21.49
#